data_AF-A0A9P7XXT8-F1
#
_entry.id   AF-A0A9P7XXT8-F1
#
_cell.length_a   1.000
_cell.length_b   1.000
_cell.length_c   1.000
_cell.angle_alpha   90.00
_cell.angle_beta   90.00
_cell.angle_gamma   90.00
#
_symmetry.space_group_name_H-M   'P 1'
#
loop_
_entity.id
_entity.type
_entity.pdbx_description
1 polymer ?
#
loop_
_entity_poly.entity_id
_entity_poly.type
_entity_poly.pdbx_seq_one_letter_code
_entity_poly.pdbx_strand_id
1 'polypeptide(L)'
;MSTPTRYRVIALYKQLIYLGREYPAGADYFHKKLKGAFMKNKDLTDPAEIQKRIDLGDYVCKEIEAMYHINKYRAMKKRYYEDAEVENIQAKLENANWAQGSGSSATQSSPRQ
;
A
#
# COMPACT_ATOMS: atom_id res chain seq x y z
N MET A 1 -5.51 33.34 -26.51
CA MET A 1 -6.57 32.97 -25.55
C MET A 1 -6.17 31.68 -24.86
N SER A 2 -5.78 31.74 -23.58
CA SER A 2 -5.49 30.56 -22.76
C SER A 2 -6.80 29.84 -22.47
N THR A 3 -6.98 28.61 -22.97
CA THR A 3 -8.17 27.83 -22.66
C THR A 3 -8.11 27.37 -21.20
N PRO A 4 -9.13 27.62 -20.35
CA PRO A 4 -9.11 27.24 -18.93
C PRO A 4 -8.76 25.76 -18.71
N THR A 5 -9.14 24.90 -19.66
CA THR A 5 -8.84 23.47 -19.68
C THR A 5 -7.33 23.18 -19.79
N ARG A 6 -6.56 23.96 -20.57
CA ARG A 6 -5.10 23.76 -20.68
C ARG A 6 -4.39 24.00 -19.37
N TYR A 7 -4.78 25.03 -18.63
CA TYR A 7 -4.21 25.31 -17.31
C TYR A 7 -4.45 24.14 -16.34
N ARG A 8 -5.69 23.62 -16.33
CA ARG A 8 -6.06 22.48 -15.48
C ARG A 8 -5.24 21.22 -15.78
N VAL A 9 -5.02 20.92 -17.06
CA VAL A 9 -4.21 19.76 -17.50
C VAL A 9 -2.75 19.92 -17.06
N ILE A 10 -2.18 21.13 -17.18
CA ILE A 10 -0.81 21.39 -16.73
C ILE A 10 -0.69 21.24 -15.21
N ALA A 11 -1.65 21.76 -14.45
CA ALA A 11 -1.69 21.60 -13.00
C ALA A 11 -1.75 20.12 -12.60
N LEU A 12 -2.62 19.34 -13.26
CA LEU A 12 -2.75 17.91 -13.04
C LEU A 12 -1.44 17.15 -13.31
N TYR A 13 -0.76 17.48 -14.41
CA TYR A 13 0.52 16.87 -14.76
C TYR A 13 1.59 17.13 -13.69
N LYS A 14 1.68 18.37 -13.19
CA LYS A 14 2.61 18.73 -12.10
C LYS A 14 2.29 18.00 -10.81
N GLN A 15 1.01 17.89 -10.45
CA GLN A 15 0.56 17.17 -9.26
C GLN A 15 0.92 15.67 -9.35
N LEU A 16 0.65 15.04 -10.50
CA LEU A 16 0.99 13.64 -10.72
C LEU A 16 2.50 13.38 -10.69
N ILE A 17 3.32 14.28 -11.24
CA ILE A 17 4.79 14.18 -11.12
C ILE A 17 5.23 14.20 -9.65
N TYR A 18 4.66 15.10 -8.86
CA TYR A 18 4.99 15.26 -7.45
C TYR A 18 4.63 14.00 -6.64
N LEU A 19 3.40 13.50 -6.81
CA LEU A 19 2.88 12.30 -6.13
C LEU A 19 3.60 11.02 -6.59
N GLY A 20 3.96 10.95 -7.87
CA GLY A 20 4.64 9.80 -8.46
C GLY A 20 6.03 9.49 -7.90
N ARG A 21 6.61 10.39 -7.08
CA ARG A 21 7.91 10.15 -6.42
C ARG A 21 7.86 9.03 -5.39
N GLU A 22 6.71 8.85 -4.76
CA GLU A 22 6.46 7.81 -3.74
C GLU A 22 5.94 6.50 -4.37
N TYR A 23 5.97 6.38 -5.70
CA TYR A 23 5.46 5.19 -6.39
C TYR A 23 6.37 3.98 -6.14
N PRO A 24 5.84 2.78 -5.80
CA PRO A 24 6.69 1.64 -5.40
C PRO A 24 7.68 1.16 -6.45
N ALA A 25 7.37 1.31 -7.74
CA ALA A 25 8.28 0.92 -8.83
C ALA A 25 9.32 2.01 -9.17
N GLY A 26 9.34 3.11 -8.42
CA GLY A 26 10.23 4.25 -8.62
C GLY A 26 9.64 5.38 -9.45
N ALA A 27 10.18 6.59 -9.23
CA ALA A 27 9.72 7.83 -9.85
C ALA A 27 9.86 7.80 -11.38
N ASP A 28 11.01 7.34 -11.90
CA ASP A 28 11.30 7.33 -13.33
C ASP A 28 10.33 6.43 -14.12
N TYR A 29 10.00 5.27 -13.54
CA TYR A 29 9.02 4.34 -14.12
C TYR A 29 7.66 5.03 -14.27
N PHE A 30 7.21 5.67 -13.19
CA PHE A 30 5.93 6.38 -13.16
C PHE A 30 5.95 7.57 -14.14
N HIS A 31 6.99 8.40 -14.13
CA HIS A 31 7.12 9.56 -15.02
C HIS A 31 7.10 9.16 -16.50
N LYS A 32 7.76 8.06 -16.88
CA LYS A 32 7.72 7.55 -18.25
C LYS A 32 6.30 7.14 -18.68
N LYS A 33 5.56 6.47 -17.78
CA LYS A 33 4.16 6.07 -18.03
C LYS A 33 3.24 7.29 -18.10
N LEU A 34 3.39 8.23 -17.18
CA LEU A 34 2.64 9.49 -17.13
C LEU A 34 2.83 10.28 -18.42
N LYS A 35 4.08 10.53 -18.82
CA LYS A 35 4.40 11.22 -20.08
C LYS A 35 3.77 10.49 -21.27
N GLY A 36 3.87 9.16 -21.32
CA GLY A 36 3.24 8.36 -22.36
C GLY A 36 1.71 8.54 -22.43
N ALA A 37 1.02 8.58 -21.28
CA ALA A 37 -0.42 8.77 -21.22
C ALA A 37 -0.86 10.16 -21.72
N PHE A 38 -0.13 11.22 -21.32
CA PHE A 38 -0.43 12.58 -21.77
C PHE A 38 -0.12 12.76 -23.27
N MET A 39 0.97 12.17 -23.77
CA MET A 39 1.33 12.26 -25.19
C MET A 39 0.33 11.53 -26.10
N LYS A 40 -0.23 10.39 -25.67
CA LYS A 40 -1.29 9.69 -26.41
C LYS A 40 -2.56 10.52 -26.59
N ASN A 41 -2.78 11.48 -25.68
CA ASN A 41 -4.00 12.28 -25.61
C ASN A 41 -3.80 13.73 -26.07
N LYS A 42 -2.64 14.06 -26.66
CA LYS A 42 -2.24 15.43 -26.99
C LYS A 42 -3.14 16.10 -28.06
N ASP A 43 -3.69 15.30 -28.97
CA ASP A 43 -4.47 15.76 -30.12
C ASP A 43 -5.99 15.74 -29.84
N LEU A 44 -6.40 15.43 -28.60
CA LEU A 44 -7.81 15.50 -28.19
C LEU A 44 -8.31 16.94 -28.27
N THR A 45 -9.38 17.14 -29.03
CA THR A 45 -9.99 18.45 -29.28
C THR A 45 -11.39 18.55 -28.68
N ASP A 46 -12.07 17.43 -28.45
CA ASP A 46 -13.41 17.39 -27.85
C ASP A 46 -13.35 17.76 -26.35
N PRO A 47 -14.04 18.83 -25.90
CA PRO A 47 -14.05 19.23 -24.50
C PRO A 47 -14.60 18.17 -23.55
N ALA A 48 -15.58 17.37 -23.97
CA ALA A 48 -16.18 16.35 -23.11
C ALA A 48 -15.18 15.21 -22.83
N GLU A 49 -14.47 14.75 -23.86
CA GLU A 49 -13.43 13.74 -23.71
C GLU A 49 -12.24 14.26 -22.89
N ILE A 50 -11.84 15.52 -23.06
CA ILE A 50 -10.78 16.12 -22.25
C ILE A 50 -11.16 16.12 -20.77
N GLN A 51 -12.39 16.48 -20.43
CA GLN A 51 -12.86 16.48 -19.05
C GLN A 51 -12.81 15.07 -18.45
N LYS A 52 -13.28 14.05 -19.17
CA LYS A 52 -13.17 12.65 -18.72
C LYS A 52 -11.73 12.23 -18.42
N ARG A 53 -10.76 12.68 -19.23
CA ARG A 53 -9.34 12.38 -18.98
C ARG A 53 -8.78 13.11 -17.78
N ILE A 54 -9.24 14.34 -17.51
CA ILE A 54 -8.91 15.08 -16.29
C ILE A 54 -9.45 14.34 -15.07
N ASP A 55 -10.72 13.93 -15.11
CA ASP A 55 -11.38 13.21 -14.01
C ASP A 55 -10.67 11.87 -13.71
N LEU A 56 -10.23 11.16 -14.76
CA LEU A 56 -9.41 9.96 -14.62
C LEU A 56 -8.07 10.27 -13.93
N GLY A 57 -7.40 11.36 -14.30
CA GLY A 57 -6.13 11.73 -13.64
C GLY A 57 -6.32 12.15 -12.18
N ASP A 58 -7.46 12.77 -11.83
CA ASP A 58 -7.81 13.08 -10.44
C ASP A 58 -8.06 11.81 -9.62
N TYR A 59 -8.71 10.81 -10.22
CA TYR A 59 -8.86 9.50 -9.62
C TYR A 59 -7.50 8.85 -9.34
N VAL A 60 -6.59 8.88 -10.32
CA VAL A 60 -5.22 8.36 -10.16
C VAL A 60 -4.45 9.08 -9.04
N CYS A 61 -4.63 10.40 -8.87
CA CYS A 61 -4.03 11.12 -7.74
C CYS A 61 -4.47 10.52 -6.40
N LYS A 62 -5.77 10.28 -6.23
CA LYS A 62 -6.33 9.68 -5.01
C LYS A 62 -5.83 8.26 -4.77
N GLU A 63 -5.67 7.46 -5.82
CA GLU A 63 -5.11 6.11 -5.70
C GLU A 63 -3.66 6.12 -5.21
N ILE A 64 -2.84 7.05 -5.72
CA ILE A 64 -1.44 7.19 -5.29
C ILE A 64 -1.37 7.64 -3.84
N GLU A 65 -2.20 8.60 -3.44
CA GLU A 65 -2.31 9.05 -2.04
C GLU A 65 -2.73 7.90 -1.12
N ALA A 66 -3.74 7.11 -1.52
CA ALA A 66 -4.19 5.95 -0.77
C ALA A 66 -3.07 4.89 -0.62
N MET A 67 -2.33 4.60 -1.69
CA MET A 67 -1.17 3.70 -1.63
C MET A 67 -0.09 4.23 -0.68
N TYR A 68 0.21 5.52 -0.72
CA TYR A 68 1.16 6.14 0.21
C TYR A 68 0.72 5.97 1.67
N HIS A 69 -0.55 6.21 1.98
CA HIS A 69 -1.09 6.01 3.33
C HIS A 69 -1.00 4.55 3.78
N ILE A 70 -1.32 3.59 2.92
CA ILE A 70 -1.21 2.16 3.22
C ILE A 70 0.24 1.78 3.52
N ASN A 71 1.19 2.20 2.67
CA ASN A 71 2.60 1.89 2.87
C ASN A 71 3.16 2.51 4.15
N LYS A 72 2.77 3.77 4.43
CA LYS A 72 3.14 4.45 5.67
C LYS A 72 2.57 3.74 6.89
N TYR A 73 1.30 3.35 6.85
CA TYR A 73 0.67 2.58 7.92
C TYR A 73 1.35 1.22 8.12
N ARG A 74 1.66 0.48 7.04
CA ARG A 74 2.39 -0.79 7.13
C ARG A 74 3.76 -0.61 7.78
N ALA A 75 4.52 0.41 7.39
CA ALA A 75 5.82 0.71 7.97
C ALA A 75 5.73 1.11 9.46
N MET A 76 4.71 1.90 9.82
CA MET A 76 4.45 2.26 11.21
C MET A 76 4.03 1.05 12.04
N LYS A 77 3.08 0.24 11.53
CA LYS A 77 2.61 -0.97 12.20
C LYS A 77 3.79 -1.89 12.50
N LYS A 78 4.66 -2.10 11.51
CA LYS A 78 5.87 -2.89 11.65
C LYS A 78 6.74 -2.43 12.82
N ARG A 79 7.04 -1.13 12.90
CA ARG A 79 7.95 -0.57 13.91
C ARG A 79 7.43 -0.59 15.34
N TYR A 80 6.11 -0.52 15.54
CA TYR A 80 5.51 -0.35 16.88
C TYR A 80 4.77 -1.58 17.38
N TYR A 81 4.34 -2.49 16.50
CA TYR A 81 3.47 -3.60 16.88
C TYR A 81 4.02 -4.99 16.52
N GLU A 82 5.13 -5.12 15.78
CA GLU A 82 5.74 -6.46 15.55
C GLU A 82 6.16 -7.11 16.87
N ASP A 83 6.83 -6.37 17.76
CA ASP A 83 7.33 -6.95 19.02
C ASP A 83 6.17 -7.41 19.94
N ALA A 84 5.10 -6.62 20.02
CA ALA A 84 3.92 -6.95 20.81
C ALA A 84 3.10 -8.11 20.20
N GLU A 85 3.06 -8.25 18.87
CA GLU A 85 2.42 -9.40 18.21
C GLU A 85 3.27 -10.67 18.40
N VAL A 86 4.60 -10.57 18.28
CA VAL A 86 5.55 -11.69 18.50
C VAL A 86 5.49 -12.20 19.94
N GLU A 87 5.49 -11.33 20.93
CA GLU A 87 5.37 -11.70 22.35
C GLU A 87 4.03 -12.39 22.65
N ASN A 88 2.93 -11.87 22.09
CA ASN A 88 1.62 -12.50 22.20
C ASN A 88 1.54 -13.87 21.50
N ILE A 89 2.24 -14.05 20.38
CA ILE A 89 2.33 -15.35 19.68
C ILE A 89 3.16 -16.34 20.49
N GLN A 90 4.30 -15.90 21.03
CA GLN A 90 5.17 -16.71 21.88
C GLN A 90 4.40 -17.21 23.12
N ALA A 91 3.70 -16.30 23.82
CA ALA A 91 2.88 -16.64 24.97
C ALA A 91 1.74 -17.62 24.61
N LYS A 92 1.14 -17.50 23.42
CA LYS A 92 0.14 -18.46 22.92
C LYS A 92 0.74 -19.84 22.63
N LEU A 93 1.93 -19.90 22.04
CA LEU A 93 2.64 -21.14 21.75
C LEU A 93 3.10 -21.86 23.02
N GLU A 94 3.61 -21.12 24.01
CA GLU A 94 4.04 -21.67 25.31
C GLU A 94 2.86 -22.24 26.11
N ASN A 95 1.73 -21.53 26.15
CA ASN A 95 0.51 -22.02 26.78
C ASN A 95 -0.07 -23.26 26.07
N ALA A 96 0.02 -23.33 24.73
CA ALA A 96 -0.39 -24.49 23.96
C ALA A 96 0.52 -25.70 24.21
N ASN A 97 1.84 -25.50 24.32
CA ASN A 97 2.79 -26.56 24.64
C ASN A 97 2.62 -27.09 26.07
N TRP A 98 2.32 -26.22 27.03
CA TRP A 98 2.04 -26.63 28.41
C TRP A 98 0.80 -27.53 28.50
N ALA A 99 -0.23 -27.25 27.70
CA ALA A 99 -1.44 -28.08 27.63
C ALA A 99 -1.21 -29.47 27.00
N GLN A 100 -0.16 -29.66 26.19
CA GLN A 100 0.17 -30.96 25.59
C GLN A 100 1.20 -31.77 26.41
N GLY A 101 1.98 -31.12 27.29
CA GLY A 101 3.02 -31.77 28.11
C GLY A 101 2.53 -32.48 29.39
N SER A 102 1.29 -32.24 29.83
CA SER A 102 0.75 -32.81 31.08
C SER A 102 0.13 -34.20 30.93
N GLY A 103 0.60 -34.99 29.97
CA GLY A 103 -0.01 -36.26 29.57
C GLY A 103 0.96 -37.41 29.31
N SER A 104 2.11 -37.50 30.00
CA SER A 104 2.90 -38.75 30.09
C SER A 104 3.99 -38.69 31.15
N SER A 105 3.63 -38.96 32.41
CA SER A 105 4.54 -39.60 33.38
C SER A 105 3.74 -40.14 34.56
N ALA A 106 2.98 -41.22 34.34
CA ALA A 106 2.56 -42.11 35.41
C ALA A 106 3.43 -43.38 35.34
N THR A 107 4.65 -43.28 35.86
CA THR A 107 5.43 -44.45 36.26
C THR A 107 4.64 -45.20 37.33
N GLN A 108 3.95 -46.26 36.94
CA GLN A 108 3.39 -47.24 37.87
C GLN A 108 4.55 -47.98 38.55
N SER A 109 4.97 -47.47 39.70
CA SER A 109 5.60 -48.29 40.73
C SER A 109 4.50 -48.99 41.52
N SER A 110 4.44 -50.32 41.47
CA SER A 110 3.71 -51.12 42.45
C SER A 110 4.58 -52.25 43.01
N PRO A 111 4.34 -52.65 44.26
CA PRO A 111 5.34 -53.24 45.14
C PRO A 111 5.41 -54.76 45.01
N ARG A 112 6.63 -55.27 45.21
CA ARG A 112 6.96 -56.69 45.40
C ARG A 112 6.17 -57.28 46.58
N GLN A 113 5.44 -58.36 46.34
CA GLN A 113 5.22 -59.45 47.30
C GLN A 113 5.60 -60.75 46.62
#